data_AF-S4RGP9-F1
#
_entry.id   AF-S4RGP9-F1
#
_cell.length_a   1.000
_cell.length_b   1.000
_cell.length_c   1.000
_cell.angle_alpha   90.00
_cell.angle_beta   90.00
_cell.angle_gamma   90.00
#
_symmetry.space_group_name_H-M   'P 1'
#
loop_
_entity.id
_entity.type
_entity.pdbx_description
1 polymer ?
#
loop_
_entity_poly.entity_id
_entity_poly.type
_entity_poly.pdbx_seq_one_letter_code
_entity_poly.pdbx_strand_id
1 'polypeptide(L)'
;AYGSAEAGEVGAHKEDIILAPKDLYQRRNSAAPCSDQELARIACALETKELWDKFHELGTEMIITKSGRRMFPTIRVSLSGVEPDARYIVLMDIIPVDQKRYRYAYHRSCWLVAGKADPPLPSR
;
A
#
# COMPACT_ATOMS: atom_id res chain seq x y z
N ALA A 1 -15.42 49.30 13.88
CA ALA A 1 -14.53 49.48 12.71
C ALA A 1 -14.92 48.43 11.69
N TYR A 2 -15.21 48.86 10.46
CA TYR A 2 -15.64 48.03 9.33
C TYR A 2 -14.52 47.11 8.84
N GLY A 3 -14.89 45.95 8.30
CA GLY A 3 -14.04 45.16 7.39
C GLY A 3 -14.03 43.65 7.67
N SER A 4 -15.07 42.95 7.21
CA SER A 4 -15.02 41.50 6.96
C SER A 4 -14.09 41.25 5.77
N ALA A 5 -13.16 40.29 5.89
CA ALA A 5 -12.33 39.82 4.79
C ALA A 5 -12.46 38.30 4.71
N GLU A 6 -13.34 37.85 3.81
CA GLU A 6 -13.30 36.51 3.25
C GLU A 6 -12.08 36.39 2.33
N ALA A 7 -11.33 35.30 2.46
CA ALA A 7 -10.29 34.94 1.51
C ALA A 7 -10.25 33.41 1.31
N GLY A 8 -11.02 32.99 0.30
CA GLY A 8 -10.62 31.98 -0.70
C GLY A 8 -10.38 30.55 -0.22
N GLU A 9 -11.39 29.69 -0.41
CA GLU A 9 -11.18 28.26 -0.67
C GLU A 9 -10.25 28.11 -1.89
N VAL A 10 -8.96 27.83 -1.64
CA VAL A 10 -8.07 27.34 -2.68
C VAL A 10 -8.35 25.85 -2.83
N GLY A 11 -9.25 25.53 -3.76
CA GLY A 11 -9.50 24.18 -4.22
C GLY A 11 -8.21 23.57 -4.77
N ALA A 12 -7.57 22.71 -3.98
CA ALA A 12 -6.55 21.82 -4.50
C ALA A 12 -7.27 20.77 -5.36
N HIS A 13 -7.10 20.91 -6.68
CA HIS A 13 -7.61 20.00 -7.70
C HIS A 13 -7.37 18.54 -7.31
N LYS A 14 -8.46 17.77 -7.25
CA LYS A 14 -8.51 16.34 -6.91
C LYS A 14 -8.23 15.44 -8.12
N GLU A 15 -7.30 15.83 -8.97
CA GLU A 15 -6.90 15.07 -10.15
C GLU A 15 -5.37 15.11 -10.12
N ASP A 16 -4.68 14.12 -9.53
CA ASP A 16 -4.07 13.03 -10.30
C ASP A 16 -3.62 11.86 -9.40
N ILE A 17 -4.53 11.32 -8.59
CA ILE A 17 -4.39 9.90 -8.19
C ILE A 17 -5.40 9.17 -9.04
N ILE A 18 -4.92 8.63 -10.16
CA ILE A 18 -5.68 7.73 -11.01
C ILE A 18 -6.09 6.55 -10.13
N LEU A 19 -7.29 6.63 -9.55
CA LEU A 19 -8.06 5.48 -9.14
C LEU A 19 -8.26 4.70 -10.42
N ALA A 20 -7.42 3.70 -10.67
CA ALA A 20 -7.71 2.70 -11.68
C ALA A 20 -9.13 2.21 -11.37
N PRO A 21 -10.12 2.45 -12.24
CA PRO A 21 -11.46 1.97 -12.00
C PRO A 21 -11.37 0.47 -11.77
N LYS A 22 -12.11 -0.06 -10.79
CA LYS A 22 -12.24 -1.52 -10.59
C LYS A 22 -12.61 -2.23 -11.91
N ASP A 23 -13.22 -1.49 -12.83
CA ASP A 23 -13.53 -1.87 -14.20
C ASP A 23 -12.31 -2.33 -15.01
N LEU A 24 -11.08 -1.89 -14.72
CA LEU A 24 -9.86 -2.36 -15.39
C LEU A 24 -9.52 -3.81 -15.02
N TYR A 25 -9.94 -4.31 -13.85
CA TYR A 25 -9.85 -5.73 -13.52
C TYR A 25 -10.86 -6.56 -14.32
N GLN A 26 -12.04 -6.01 -14.63
CA GLN A 26 -13.10 -6.70 -15.36
C GLN A 26 -12.98 -6.60 -16.89
N ARG A 27 -12.30 -5.58 -17.43
CA ARG A 27 -12.25 -5.29 -18.88
C ARG A 27 -11.27 -6.18 -19.67
N ARG A 28 -11.03 -7.41 -19.21
CA ARG A 28 -10.07 -8.36 -19.82
C ARG A 28 -10.73 -9.66 -20.26
N ASN A 29 -11.90 -9.60 -20.90
CA ASN A 29 -12.50 -10.76 -21.54
C ASN A 29 -12.02 -11.02 -22.98
N SER A 30 -10.90 -10.41 -23.40
CA SER A 30 -10.32 -10.65 -24.74
C SER A 30 -8.81 -10.93 -24.75
N ALA A 31 -8.16 -11.03 -23.60
CA ALA A 31 -6.83 -11.64 -23.53
C ALA A 31 -7.02 -13.08 -23.05
N ALA A 32 -6.44 -14.03 -23.77
CA ALA A 32 -6.42 -15.43 -23.37
C ALA A 32 -6.06 -15.53 -21.87
N PRO A 33 -6.72 -16.41 -21.09
CA PRO A 33 -6.35 -16.61 -19.70
C PRO A 33 -4.88 -17.03 -19.68
N CYS A 34 -4.02 -16.13 -19.19
CA CYS A 34 -2.64 -16.45 -18.87
C CYS A 34 -2.73 -17.58 -17.85
N SER A 35 -2.26 -18.76 -18.22
CA SER A 35 -2.42 -19.94 -17.38
C SER A 35 -1.61 -19.75 -16.10
N ASP A 36 -2.12 -20.22 -14.96
CA ASP A 36 -1.38 -20.18 -13.68
C ASP A 36 0.04 -20.78 -13.81
N GLN A 37 0.24 -21.68 -14.78
CA GLN A 37 1.53 -22.28 -15.14
C GLN A 37 2.55 -21.30 -15.73
N GLU A 38 2.13 -20.25 -16.43
CA GLU A 38 3.04 -19.24 -17.00
C GLU A 38 3.54 -18.29 -15.90
N LEU A 39 2.68 -17.91 -14.98
CA LEU A 39 3.05 -17.09 -13.82
C LEU A 39 3.88 -17.86 -12.79
N ALA A 40 3.69 -19.18 -12.68
CA ALA A 40 4.44 -20.03 -11.75
C ALA A 40 5.97 -20.00 -11.95
N ARG A 41 6.44 -19.61 -13.14
CA ARG A 41 7.87 -19.50 -13.45
C ARG A 41 8.48 -18.17 -13.00
N ILE A 42 7.64 -17.18 -12.70
CA ILE A 42 8.08 -15.84 -12.32
C ILE A 42 8.49 -15.89 -10.85
N ALA A 43 9.75 -15.58 -10.58
CA ALA A 43 10.25 -15.41 -9.23
C ALA A 43 10.28 -13.92 -8.86
N CYS A 44 9.99 -13.62 -7.60
CA CYS A 44 10.02 -12.28 -7.03
C CYS A 44 10.93 -12.26 -5.82
N ALA A 45 11.97 -11.43 -5.86
CA ALA A 45 12.92 -11.26 -4.77
C ALA A 45 12.82 -9.86 -4.18
N LEU A 46 12.65 -9.77 -2.86
CA LEU A 46 12.74 -8.50 -2.13
C LEU A 46 14.19 -8.03 -2.09
N GLU A 47 14.46 -6.87 -2.68
CA GLU A 47 15.77 -6.23 -2.59
C GLU A 47 16.01 -5.68 -1.18
N THR A 48 17.29 -5.60 -0.77
CA THR A 48 17.68 -5.10 0.56
C THR A 48 16.96 -5.81 1.72
N LYS A 49 16.75 -7.13 1.58
CA LYS A 49 16.03 -7.96 2.54
C LYS A 49 16.62 -7.85 3.95
N GLU A 50 17.94 -7.77 4.11
CA GLU A 50 18.53 -7.71 5.45
C GLU A 50 18.14 -6.44 6.22
N LEU A 51 17.83 -5.35 5.51
CA LEU A 51 17.32 -4.13 6.15
C LEU A 51 15.88 -4.34 6.64
N TRP A 52 15.04 -4.97 5.81
CA TRP A 52 13.68 -5.33 6.19
C TRP A 52 13.65 -6.29 7.38
N ASP A 53 14.55 -7.27 7.41
CA ASP A 53 14.67 -8.21 8.54
C ASP A 53 15.00 -7.48 9.85
N LYS A 54 15.96 -6.53 9.83
CA LYS A 54 16.29 -5.69 11.00
C LYS A 54 15.11 -4.84 11.48
N PHE A 55 14.34 -4.27 10.55
CA PHE A 55 13.12 -3.52 10.89
C PHE A 55 12.03 -4.44 11.43
N HIS A 56 11.93 -5.68 10.93
CA HIS A 56 10.95 -6.65 11.39
C HIS A 56 11.25 -7.11 12.83
N GLU A 57 12.50 -7.40 13.14
CA GLU A 57 12.96 -7.79 14.49
C GLU A 57 12.60 -6.75 15.57
N LEU A 58 12.62 -5.47 15.22
CA LEU A 58 12.28 -4.36 16.13
C LEU A 58 10.79 -4.01 16.14
N GLY A 59 9.98 -4.63 15.28
CA GLY A 59 8.59 -4.25 15.03
C GLY A 59 8.52 -3.07 14.05
N THR A 60 8.34 -3.38 12.77
CA THR A 60 8.32 -2.36 11.71
C THR A 60 7.15 -1.41 11.89
N GLU A 61 7.43 -0.10 11.90
CA GLU A 61 6.43 0.96 12.02
C GLU A 61 6.44 1.84 10.77
N MET A 62 5.25 2.22 10.30
CA MET A 62 5.08 3.09 9.15
C MET A 62 4.28 4.34 9.55
N ILE A 63 4.76 5.51 9.16
CA ILE A 63 4.10 6.78 9.46
C ILE A 63 3.02 7.06 8.42
N ILE A 64 1.81 7.38 8.88
CA ILE A 64 0.69 7.80 8.02
C ILE A 64 0.41 9.28 8.28
N THR A 65 0.25 10.07 7.22
CA THR A 65 -0.08 11.50 7.30
C THR A 65 -1.21 11.85 6.34
N LYS A 66 -1.88 13.00 6.55
CA LYS A 66 -2.96 13.49 5.68
C LYS A 66 -2.51 13.67 4.21
N SER A 67 -1.29 14.15 4.00
CA SER A 67 -0.70 14.33 2.66
C SER A 67 -0.14 13.04 2.07
N GLY A 68 -0.11 11.94 2.82
CA GLY A 68 0.63 10.74 2.50
C GLY A 68 2.11 10.82 2.87
N ARG A 69 2.71 9.63 3.05
CA ARG A 69 4.13 9.43 3.36
C ARG A 69 4.61 8.20 2.60
N ARG A 70 5.84 8.27 2.07
CA ARG A 70 6.49 7.10 1.45
C ARG A 70 6.88 6.10 2.53
N MET A 71 6.70 4.81 2.27
CA MET A 71 7.19 3.75 3.14
C MET A 71 8.71 3.84 3.32
N PHE A 72 9.19 3.48 4.49
CA PHE A 72 10.60 3.28 4.76
C PHE A 72 10.78 2.03 5.64
N PRO A 73 11.58 1.03 5.20
CA PRO A 73 12.30 1.00 3.94
C PRO A 73 11.38 1.01 2.70
N THR A 74 11.90 1.42 1.54
CA THR A 74 11.15 1.35 0.28
C THR A 74 11.04 -0.11 -0.14
N ILE A 75 9.84 -0.56 -0.52
CA ILE A 75 9.68 -1.87 -1.13
C ILE A 75 10.26 -1.82 -2.55
N ARG A 76 11.26 -2.66 -2.79
CA ARG A 76 11.89 -2.85 -4.09
C ARG A 76 11.96 -4.34 -4.37
N VAL A 77 11.51 -4.74 -5.54
CA VAL A 77 11.49 -6.14 -5.94
C VAL A 77 12.17 -6.32 -7.28
N SER A 78 12.88 -7.44 -7.41
CA SER A 78 13.42 -7.90 -8.68
C SER A 78 12.59 -9.09 -9.15
N LEU A 79 12.10 -9.01 -10.39
CA LEU A 79 11.33 -10.08 -11.03
C LEU A 79 12.22 -10.81 -12.03
N SER A 80 12.20 -12.14 -12.01
CA SER A 80 12.91 -12.98 -12.96
C SER A 80 12.01 -14.09 -13.50
N GLY A 81 12.38 -14.69 -14.63
CA GLY A 81 11.53 -15.70 -15.30
C GLY A 81 10.30 -15.13 -16.01
N VAL A 82 10.26 -13.82 -16.23
CA VAL A 82 9.22 -13.16 -17.05
C VAL A 82 9.46 -13.41 -18.53
N GLU A 83 8.38 -13.57 -19.29
CA GLU A 83 8.44 -13.70 -20.75
C GLU A 83 8.65 -12.32 -21.38
N PRO A 84 9.74 -12.07 -22.14
CA PRO A 84 10.04 -10.73 -22.66
C PRO A 84 8.96 -10.12 -23.55
N ASP A 85 8.23 -10.95 -24.29
CA ASP A 85 7.22 -10.51 -25.25
C ASP A 85 5.81 -10.39 -24.65
N ALA A 86 5.64 -10.77 -23.38
CA ALA A 86 4.36 -10.68 -22.68
C ALA A 86 4.17 -9.33 -21.97
N ARG A 87 2.91 -8.96 -21.75
CA ARG A 87 2.53 -7.73 -21.02
C ARG A 87 2.08 -8.07 -19.62
N TYR A 88 2.80 -7.54 -18.64
CA TYR A 88 2.50 -7.70 -17.22
C TYR A 88 1.97 -6.40 -16.60
N ILE A 89 1.14 -6.53 -15.57
CA ILE A 89 0.76 -5.43 -14.68
C ILE A 89 1.21 -5.84 -13.29
N VAL A 90 1.97 -4.97 -12.62
CA VAL A 90 2.40 -5.17 -11.23
C VAL A 90 1.55 -4.28 -10.34
N LEU A 91 0.95 -4.88 -9.32
CA LEU A 91 0.07 -4.20 -8.37
C LEU A 91 0.56 -4.53 -6.96
N MET A 92 0.35 -3.59 -6.04
CA MET A 92 0.65 -3.76 -4.63
C MET A 92 -0.60 -3.39 -3.83
N ASP A 93 -0.98 -4.27 -2.91
CA ASP A 93 -2.05 -4.03 -1.95
C ASP A 93 -1.51 -4.22 -0.52
N ILE A 94 -2.13 -3.53 0.45
CA ILE A 94 -1.79 -3.63 1.88
C ILE A 94 -3.01 -4.18 2.61
N ILE A 95 -2.91 -5.44 3.03
CA ILE A 95 -3.99 -6.14 3.73
C ILE A 95 -3.73 -6.16 5.25
N PRO A 96 -4.79 -6.09 6.08
CA PRO A 96 -4.64 -6.21 7.53
C PRO A 96 -4.15 -7.60 7.91
N VAL A 97 -3.14 -7.67 8.78
CA VAL A 97 -2.61 -8.93 9.32
C VAL A 97 -3.58 -9.54 10.34
N ASP A 98 -4.25 -8.69 11.13
CA ASP A 98 -5.28 -9.11 12.09
C ASP A 98 -6.37 -8.04 12.28
N GLN A 99 -7.34 -8.34 13.15
CA GLN A 99 -8.47 -7.47 13.47
C GLN A 99 -8.33 -6.82 14.86
N LYS A 100 -7.11 -6.39 15.23
CA LYS A 100 -6.80 -5.79 16.53
C LYS A 100 -6.27 -4.36 16.38
N ARG A 101 -6.58 -3.52 17.37
CA ARG A 101 -5.95 -2.21 17.54
C ARG A 101 -4.83 -2.33 18.56
N TYR A 102 -3.65 -1.83 18.20
CA TYR A 102 -2.45 -1.89 19.03
C TYR A 102 -2.14 -0.53 19.68
N ARG A 103 -1.52 -0.55 20.86
CA ARG A 103 -0.97 0.62 21.56
C ARG A 103 0.42 0.30 22.09
N TYR A 104 1.38 1.18 21.83
CA TYR A 104 2.74 1.04 22.34
C TYR A 104 2.81 1.39 23.84
N ALA A 105 3.44 0.53 24.64
CA ALA A 105 3.65 0.72 26.07
C ALA A 105 5.11 1.08 26.35
N TYR A 106 5.40 2.37 26.46
CA TYR A 106 6.79 2.88 26.63
C TYR A 106 7.55 2.28 27.81
N HIS A 107 6.89 2.03 28.94
CA HIS A 107 7.53 1.45 30.13
C HIS A 107 7.96 -0.02 29.96
N ARG A 108 7.49 -0.72 28.92
CA ARG A 108 7.85 -2.11 28.59
C ARG A 108 8.49 -2.25 27.22
N SER A 109 8.62 -1.14 26.48
CA SER A 109 9.07 -1.10 25.09
C SER A 109 8.41 -2.17 24.21
N CYS A 110 7.07 -2.29 24.28
CA CYS A 110 6.34 -3.31 23.53
C CYS A 110 4.97 -2.85 23.05
N TRP A 111 4.47 -3.51 22.00
CA TRP A 111 3.12 -3.34 21.48
C TRP A 111 2.12 -4.21 22.26
N LEU A 112 1.02 -3.63 22.72
CA LEU A 112 -0.06 -4.32 23.42
C LEU A 112 -1.37 -4.19 22.66
N VAL A 113 -2.20 -5.23 22.74
CA VAL A 113 -3.58 -5.18 22.22
C VAL A 113 -4.40 -4.23 23.08
N ALA A 114 -4.98 -3.21 22.44
CA ALA A 114 -5.83 -2.20 23.08
C ALA A 114 -7.32 -2.40 22.79
N GLY A 115 -7.68 -3.20 21.77
CA GLY A 115 -9.07 -3.49 21.41
C GLY A 115 -9.21 -4.11 20.03
N LYS A 116 -10.43 -4.04 19.48
CA LYS A 116 -10.74 -4.45 18.11
C LYS A 116 -10.24 -3.39 17.11
N ALA A 117 -9.82 -3.82 15.92
CA ALA A 117 -9.50 -2.91 14.82
C ALA A 117 -10.71 -2.04 14.44
N ASP A 118 -10.42 -0.86 13.91
CA ASP A 118 -11.45 0.01 13.32
C ASP A 118 -12.06 -0.68 12.09
N PRO A 119 -13.35 -0.43 11.78
CA PRO A 119 -13.96 -0.98 10.59
C PRO A 119 -13.16 -0.52 9.35
N PRO A 120 -13.09 -1.36 8.30
CA PRO A 120 -12.43 -0.98 7.06
C PRO A 120 -13.05 0.32 6.55
N LEU A 121 -12.20 1.22 6.04
CA LEU A 121 -12.67 2.44 5.43
C LEU A 121 -13.65 2.07 4.30
N PRO A 122 -14.77 2.81 4.15
CA PRO A 122 -15.66 2.63 3.00
C PRO A 122 -14.82 2.65 1.73
N SER A 123 -15.12 1.75 0.79
CA SER A 123 -14.40 1.72 -0.49
C SER A 123 -14.46 3.10 -1.14
N ARG A 124 -13.29 3.70 -1.35
CA ARG A 124 -13.14 5.01 -1.98
C ARG A 124 -13.32 4.91 -3.49
#